data_AF-A0A1J5CWA2-F1
#
_entry.id   AF-A0A1J5CWA2-F1
#
_cell.length_a   1.000
_cell.length_b   1.000
_cell.length_c   1.000
_cell.angle_alpha   90.00
_cell.angle_beta   90.00
_cell.angle_gamma   90.00
#
_symmetry.space_group_name_H-M   'P 1'
#
loop_
_entity.id
_entity.type
_entity.pdbx_description
1 polymer ?
#
loop_
_entity_poly.entity_id
_entity_poly.type
_entity_poly.pdbx_seq_one_letter_code
_entity_poly.pdbx_strand_id
1 'polypeptide(L)'
;MFTTDLALLPELLISEFANRLPIEDTFRNGKQFLGSEEPLPWRGKGPERVAAVGYAIYSLVRSWFLKAGDRKSFPDRPWYPPSPGVKARAKSACLDPKSTGDALSRQPSRHALSGRTL
;
A
#
# COMPACT_ATOMS: atom_id res chain seq x y z
N MET A 1 -3.06 6.93 -18.67
CA MET A 1 -2.61 5.59 -18.22
C MET A 1 -3.24 4.55 -19.11
N PHE A 2 -2.53 3.47 -19.37
CA PHE A 2 -3.04 2.36 -20.16
C PHE A 2 -3.07 1.11 -19.26
N THR A 3 -4.14 0.33 -19.36
CA THR A 3 -4.31 -0.95 -18.66
C THR A 3 -4.67 -2.01 -19.68
N THR A 4 -4.22 -3.25 -19.45
CA THR A 4 -4.61 -4.41 -20.25
C THR A 4 -5.98 -4.94 -19.86
N ASP A 5 -6.49 -4.59 -18.67
CA ASP A 5 -7.82 -4.99 -18.21
C ASP A 5 -8.87 -3.96 -18.63
N LEU A 6 -9.70 -4.33 -19.59
CA LEU A 6 -10.79 -3.50 -20.14
C LEU A 6 -12.04 -3.48 -19.25
N ALA A 7 -12.15 -4.41 -18.30
CA ALA A 7 -13.28 -4.47 -17.37
C ALA A 7 -13.04 -3.65 -16.09
N LEU A 8 -11.82 -3.14 -15.89
CA LEU A 8 -11.46 -2.39 -14.70
C LEU A 8 -12.13 -1.01 -14.69
N LEU A 9 -12.80 -0.70 -13.57
CA LEU A 9 -13.38 0.63 -13.35
C LEU A 9 -12.30 1.72 -13.36
N PRO A 10 -12.53 2.88 -14.00
CA PRO A 10 -11.54 3.96 -14.06
C PRO A 10 -11.08 4.46 -12.69
N GLU A 11 -11.97 4.48 -11.69
CA GLU A 11 -11.62 4.90 -10.33
C GLU A 11 -10.63 3.95 -9.66
N LEU A 12 -10.83 2.64 -9.85
CA LEU A 12 -9.93 1.61 -9.36
C LEU A 12 -8.58 1.69 -10.06
N LEU A 13 -8.56 1.95 -11.38
CA LEU A 13 -7.33 2.13 -12.14
C LEU A 13 -6.46 3.26 -11.56
N ILE A 14 -7.07 4.39 -11.23
CA ILE A 14 -6.33 5.53 -10.65
C ILE A 14 -5.80 5.16 -9.26
N SER A 15 -6.62 4.47 -8.45
CA SER A 15 -6.19 4.02 -7.12
C SER A 15 -5.03 3.02 -7.18
N GLU A 16 -5.06 2.08 -8.12
CA GLU A 16 -4.00 1.10 -8.29
C GLU A 16 -2.73 1.73 -8.86
N PHE A 17 -2.87 2.71 -9.74
CA PHE A 17 -1.70 3.46 -10.16
C PHE A 17 -1.07 4.25 -9.00
N ALA A 18 -1.89 4.81 -8.12
CA ALA A 18 -1.38 5.49 -6.93
C ALA A 18 -0.60 4.54 -6.00
N ASN A 19 -0.95 3.24 -5.96
CA ASN A 19 -0.21 2.22 -5.22
C ASN A 19 1.24 1.99 -5.71
N ARG A 20 1.66 2.62 -6.81
CA ARG A 20 3.07 2.66 -7.23
C ARG A 20 3.92 3.53 -6.30
N LEU A 21 3.44 4.70 -5.88
CA LEU A 21 4.23 5.67 -5.08
C LEU A 21 4.88 5.11 -3.81
N PRO A 22 4.24 4.19 -3.06
CA PRO A 22 4.87 3.51 -1.94
C PRO A 22 6.22 2.85 -2.26
N ILE A 23 6.47 2.41 -3.50
CA ILE A 23 7.77 1.81 -3.86
C ILE A 23 8.88 2.85 -3.90
N GLU A 24 8.61 4.04 -4.42
CA GLU A 24 9.57 5.14 -4.49
C GLU A 24 9.88 5.65 -3.07
N ASP A 25 8.87 5.72 -2.21
CA ASP A 25 9.04 5.99 -0.77
C ASP A 25 9.94 4.95 -0.09
N THR A 26 9.77 3.65 -0.39
CA THR A 26 10.65 2.61 0.18
C THR A 26 12.12 2.78 -0.24
N PHE A 27 12.39 3.09 -1.50
CA PHE A 27 13.76 3.32 -1.98
C PHE A 27 14.36 4.61 -1.41
N ARG A 28 13.57 5.68 -1.29
CA ARG A 28 14.02 6.92 -0.66
C ARG A 28 14.38 6.68 0.80
N ASN A 29 13.51 6.01 1.55
CA ASN A 29 13.73 5.74 2.97
C ASN A 29 14.90 4.75 3.17
N GLY A 30 15.06 3.77 2.27
CA GLY A 30 16.20 2.86 2.25
C GLY A 30 17.54 3.57 2.11
N LYS A 31 17.60 4.59 1.24
CA LYS A 31 18.82 5.39 1.06
C LYS A 31 19.07 6.33 2.24
N GLN A 32 18.05 7.09 2.66
CA GLN A 32 18.22 8.16 3.65
C GLN A 32 18.37 7.64 5.09
N PHE A 33 17.64 6.59 5.47
CA PHE A 33 17.62 6.10 6.86
C PHE A 33 18.37 4.79 7.06
N LEU A 34 18.35 3.89 6.08
CA LEU A 34 19.06 2.61 6.17
C LEU A 34 20.52 2.70 5.67
N GLY A 35 20.90 3.78 4.98
CA GLY A 35 22.26 3.94 4.46
C GLY A 35 22.61 2.92 3.37
N SER A 36 21.64 2.48 2.56
CA SER A 36 21.85 1.45 1.52
C SER A 36 22.84 1.87 0.41
N GLU A 37 23.24 3.14 0.37
CA GLU A 37 24.19 3.70 -0.60
C GLU A 37 25.65 3.40 -0.25
N GLU A 38 25.96 3.26 1.05
CA GLU A 38 27.30 2.93 1.56
C GLU A 38 27.26 1.70 2.47
N PRO A 39 27.14 0.49 1.90
CA PRO A 39 27.12 -0.73 2.68
C PRO A 39 28.46 -0.96 3.39
N LEU A 40 28.42 -1.28 4.69
CA LEU A 40 29.61 -1.52 5.51
C LEU A 40 30.59 -2.57 4.91
N PRO A 41 30.13 -3.73 4.37
CA PRO A 41 31.03 -4.69 3.75
C PRO A 41 31.16 -4.47 2.23
N TRP A 42 32.38 -4.21 1.75
CA TRP A 42 32.71 -4.10 0.30
C TRP A 42 33.26 -5.38 -0.32
N ARG A 43 33.27 -6.50 0.42
CA ARG A 43 33.85 -7.77 -0.04
C ARG A 43 32.76 -8.71 -0.56
N GLY A 44 32.97 -9.26 -1.76
CA GLY A 44 32.12 -10.29 -2.33
C GLY A 44 30.66 -9.84 -2.44
N LYS A 45 29.71 -10.73 -2.09
CA LYS A 45 28.27 -10.44 -2.10
C LYS A 45 27.75 -9.71 -0.84
N GLY A 46 28.65 -9.03 -0.12
CA GLY A 46 28.34 -8.31 1.12
C GLY A 46 27.29 -7.21 0.93
N PRO A 47 27.50 -6.28 -0.04
CA PRO A 47 26.56 -5.20 -0.34
C PRO A 47 25.14 -5.70 -0.63
N GLU A 48 25.00 -6.72 -1.47
CA GLU A 48 23.70 -7.23 -1.92
C GLU A 48 22.94 -7.91 -0.79
N ARG A 49 23.64 -8.64 0.09
CA ARG A 49 23.04 -9.30 1.25
C ARG A 49 22.55 -8.29 2.28
N VAL A 50 23.34 -7.24 2.55
CA VAL A 50 22.95 -6.18 3.50
C VAL A 50 21.75 -5.41 2.97
N ALA A 51 21.73 -5.09 1.67
CA ALA A 51 20.57 -4.45 1.05
C ALA A 51 19.32 -5.34 1.15
N ALA A 52 19.41 -6.63 0.78
CA ALA A 52 18.28 -7.55 0.83
C ALA A 52 17.70 -7.71 2.25
N VAL A 53 18.58 -7.89 3.25
CA VAL A 53 18.16 -8.01 4.66
C VAL A 53 17.59 -6.69 5.18
N GLY A 54 18.19 -5.56 4.84
CA GLY A 54 17.70 -4.23 5.22
C GLY A 54 16.29 -3.96 4.69
N TYR A 55 16.04 -4.22 3.40
CA TYR A 55 14.71 -4.06 2.80
C TYR A 55 13.68 -5.06 3.36
N ALA A 56 14.10 -6.28 3.71
CA ALA A 56 13.20 -7.25 4.34
C ALA A 56 12.74 -6.78 5.73
N ILE A 57 13.67 -6.28 6.57
CA ILE A 57 13.35 -5.75 7.90
C ILE A 57 12.48 -4.51 7.78
N TYR A 58 12.81 -3.57 6.87
CA TYR A 58 12.00 -2.38 6.63
C TYR A 58 10.56 -2.75 6.22
N SER A 59 10.41 -3.71 5.30
CA SER A 59 9.10 -4.20 4.86
C SER A 59 8.30 -4.79 6.03
N LEU A 60 8.95 -5.55 6.91
CA LEU A 60 8.30 -6.15 8.08
C LEU A 60 7.84 -5.07 9.08
N VAL A 61 8.71 -4.12 9.43
CA VAL A 61 8.39 -3.01 10.33
C VAL A 61 7.26 -2.16 9.76
N ARG A 62 7.32 -1.82 8.46
CA ARG A 62 6.27 -1.03 7.79
C ARG A 62 4.94 -1.77 7.74
N SER A 63 4.95 -3.07 7.46
CA SER A 63 3.72 -3.88 7.48
C SER A 63 3.11 -3.98 8.88
N TRP A 64 3.94 -4.07 9.92
CA TRP A 64 3.50 -4.00 11.32
C TRP A 64 2.91 -2.62 11.63
N PHE A 65 3.56 -1.54 11.20
CA PHE A 65 3.07 -0.18 11.40
C PHE A 65 1.72 0.06 10.74
N LEU A 66 1.51 -0.43 9.51
CA LEU A 66 0.22 -0.32 8.82
C LEU A 66 -0.91 -1.10 9.52
N LYS A 67 -0.57 -2.20 10.20
CA LYS A 67 -1.56 -3.05 10.90
C LYS A 67 -1.85 -2.61 12.34
N ALA A 68 -0.84 -2.12 13.05
CA ALA A 68 -0.88 -1.90 14.49
C ALA A 68 -0.29 -0.55 14.93
N GLY A 69 0.40 0.16 14.05
CA GLY A 69 1.28 1.28 14.37
C GLY A 69 0.60 2.62 14.59
N ASP A 70 -0.65 2.81 14.15
CA ASP A 70 -1.32 4.08 14.41
C ASP A 70 -2.82 3.97 14.71
N ARG A 71 -3.10 3.90 16.02
CA ARG A 71 -4.41 4.28 16.61
C ARG A 71 -4.30 5.55 17.45
N LYS A 72 -3.20 6.31 17.35
CA LYS A 72 -3.09 7.53 18.14
C LYS A 72 -3.78 8.65 17.39
N SER A 73 -4.89 9.13 17.97
CA SER A 73 -5.43 10.43 17.58
C SER A 73 -4.30 11.45 17.77
N PHE A 74 -3.94 12.17 16.72
CA PHE A 74 -2.98 13.26 16.82
C PHE A 74 -3.34 14.13 18.04
N PRO A 75 -2.36 14.52 18.88
CA PRO A 75 -2.64 15.41 19.99
C PRO A 75 -3.26 16.70 19.46
N ASP A 76 -4.20 17.29 20.21
CA ASP A 76 -4.75 18.59 19.85
C ASP A 76 -3.61 19.58 19.67
N ARG A 77 -3.51 20.13 18.46
CA ARG A 77 -2.50 21.15 18.09
C ARG A 77 -3.21 22.50 18.13
N PRO A 78 -3.24 23.20 19.28
CA PRO A 78 -3.98 24.45 19.41
C PRO A 78 -3.46 25.56 18.48
N TRP A 79 -2.21 25.44 17.99
CA TRP A 79 -1.61 26.35 17.02
C TRP A 79 -1.95 26.03 15.55
N TYR A 80 -2.60 24.90 15.28
CA TYR A 80 -3.01 24.48 13.94
C TYR A 80 -4.55 24.44 13.87
N PRO A 81 -5.19 25.59 13.60
CA PRO A 81 -6.64 25.62 13.46
C PRO A 81 -7.04 24.72 12.28
N PRO A 82 -8.10 23.89 12.42
CA PRO A 82 -8.60 23.10 11.31
C PRO A 82 -8.97 24.04 10.16
N SER A 83 -8.49 23.73 8.95
CA SER A 83 -8.74 24.55 7.76
C SER A 83 -10.26 24.71 7.54
N PRO A 84 -10.77 25.93 7.35
CA PRO A 84 -12.20 26.19 7.20
C PRO A 84 -12.65 25.71 5.82
N GLY A 85 -13.02 24.44 5.72
CA GLY A 85 -13.48 23.87 4.45
C GLY A 85 -13.48 22.34 4.39
N VAL A 86 -12.69 21.67 5.23
CA VAL A 86 -12.71 20.21 5.31
C VAL A 86 -13.60 19.81 6.49
N LYS A 87 -14.88 19.53 6.22
CA LYS A 87 -15.72 18.83 7.20
C LYS A 87 -15.00 17.54 7.56
N ALA A 88 -14.74 17.33 8.85
CA ALA A 88 -14.11 16.13 9.36
C ALA A 88 -14.89 14.90 8.88
N ARG A 89 -14.43 14.28 7.79
CA ARG A 89 -15.00 13.04 7.29
C ARG A 89 -14.69 11.98 8.33
N ALA A 90 -15.75 11.37 8.86
CA ALA A 90 -15.71 10.44 9.97
C ALA A 90 -14.57 9.43 9.83
N LYS A 91 -13.84 9.25 10.94
CA LYS A 91 -12.82 8.24 11.20
C LYS A 91 -13.45 6.83 11.17
N SER A 92 -13.93 6.34 10.04
CA SER A 92 -14.48 4.97 9.92
C SER A 92 -14.25 4.33 8.55
N ALA A 93 -13.22 4.78 7.82
CA ALA A 93 -12.65 4.02 6.71
C ALA A 93 -11.24 3.53 7.09
N CYS A 94 -11.12 2.92 8.28
CA CYS A 94 -10.20 1.81 8.38
C CYS A 94 -10.78 0.76 7.43
N LEU A 95 -10.09 0.51 6.31
CA LEU A 95 -10.32 -0.66 5.49
C LEU A 95 -10.31 -1.88 6.41
N ASP A 96 -11.49 -2.42 6.70
CA ASP A 96 -11.60 -3.76 7.25
C ASP A 96 -11.02 -4.73 6.21
N PRO A 97 -9.92 -5.44 6.50
CA PRO A 97 -9.35 -6.40 5.55
C PRO A 97 -10.28 -7.59 5.28
N LYS A 98 -11.40 -7.71 6.02
CA LYS A 98 -12.42 -8.74 5.82
C LYS A 98 -13.36 -8.47 4.66
N SER A 99 -13.57 -7.21 4.25
CA SER A 99 -14.54 -6.89 3.19
C SER A 99 -14.02 -7.20 1.78
N THR A 100 -12.70 -7.23 1.57
CA THR A 100 -12.11 -7.46 0.24
C THR A 100 -12.11 -8.94 -0.14
N GLY A 101 -12.04 -9.84 0.85
CA GLY A 101 -12.13 -11.30 0.62
C GLY A 101 -13.53 -11.75 0.21
N ASP A 102 -14.58 -11.14 0.78
CA ASP A 102 -15.96 -11.52 0.46
C ASP A 102 -16.40 -11.02 -0.93
N ALA A 103 -15.85 -9.90 -1.40
CA ALA A 103 -16.12 -9.36 -2.75
C ALA A 103 -15.53 -10.23 -3.87
N LEU A 104 -14.38 -10.89 -3.64
CA LEU A 104 -13.79 -11.81 -4.60
C LEU A 104 -14.51 -13.17 -4.63
N SER A 105 -15.17 -13.56 -3.54
CA SER A 105 -15.98 -14.80 -3.46
C SER A 105 -17.34 -14.71 -4.16
N ARG A 106 -17.81 -13.49 -4.45
CA ARG A 106 -19.11 -13.23 -5.13
C ARG A 106 -18.99 -13.02 -6.64
N GLN A 107 -17.85 -13.32 -7.26
CA GLN A 107 -17.86 -13.47 -8.71
C GLN A 107 -18.63 -14.73 -9.09
N PRO A 108 -19.74 -14.64 -9.86
CA PRO A 108 -20.41 -15.83 -10.35
C PRO A 108 -19.44 -16.60 -11.24
N SER A 109 -19.30 -17.89 -10.94
CA SER A 109 -18.50 -18.84 -11.72
C SER A 109 -18.80 -18.70 -13.21
N ARG A 110 -17.77 -18.40 -14.01
CA ARG A 110 -17.80 -18.24 -15.49
C ARG A 110 -18.17 -19.53 -16.26
N HIS A 111 -18.86 -20.50 -15.66
CA HIS A 111 -19.21 -21.79 -16.27
C HIS A 111 -20.70 -22.00 -16.57
N ALA A 112 -21.58 -21.00 -16.35
CA ALA A 112 -23.04 -21.19 -16.51
C ALA A 112 -23.68 -20.49 -17.73
N LEU A 113 -22.90 -19.93 -18.66
CA LEU A 113 -23.42 -19.30 -19.89
C LEU A 113 -22.80 -19.93 -21.14
N SER A 114 -22.96 -21.25 -21.25
CA SER A 114 -22.86 -21.97 -22.52
C SER A 114 -23.96 -23.02 -22.52
N GLY A 115 -25.09 -22.72 -23.17
CA GLY A 115 -26.20 -23.66 -23.28
C GLY A 115 -27.59 -23.03 -23.22
N ARG A 116 -27.91 -22.18 -24.21
CA ARG A 116 -29.31 -22.07 -24.67
C ARG A 116 -29.37 -21.55 -26.11
N THR A 117 -29.04 -22.46 -27.03
CA THR A 117 -29.56 -22.45 -28.41
C THR A 117 -30.82 -23.31 -28.41
N LEU A 118 -31.96 -22.69 -28.73
CA LEU A 118 -33.02 -23.19 -29.62
C LEU A 118 -34.06 -22.08 -29.78
#